data_AF-A0A2D8UET2-F1
#
_entry.id   AF-A0A2D8UET2-F1
#
_cell.length_a   1.000
_cell.length_b   1.000
_cell.length_c   1.000
_cell.angle_alpha   90.00
_cell.angle_beta   90.00
_cell.angle_gamma   90.00
#
_symmetry.space_group_name_H-M   'P 1'
#
loop_
_entity.id
_entity.type
_entity.pdbx_description
1 polymer ?
#
loop_
_entity_poly.entity_id
_entity_poly.type
_entity_poly.pdbx_seq_one_letter_code
_entity_poly.pdbx_strand_id
1 'polypeptide(L)'
;MKNIIFLVSSVFSVTFLSNCGRPADPVNSLIRELNRYPEYTLILNDYRIDDGFFADYFLQFDALTASSKRIDGVDSLIYSQGKTDWIKVSETTFSRYEHYVGMVVSSKNLDGTKTGTHQAFPPGYQYVGNSRYGSWGAGGFWQFYGQYALMSQLMGGWRVGRTDWNDYRDTRSRGGAYFGPKKNGRSTFGTRGIQTEKSRPAFFKKHQQRRNAFSNRVSNRMGQARNTSSWGNRTSRFGK
;
A
#
# COMPACT_ATOMS: atom_id res chain seq x y z
N MET A 1 -39.84 32.36 9.04
CA MET A 1 -39.68 30.90 9.23
C MET A 1 -38.27 30.54 8.77
N LYS A 2 -37.38 30.16 9.69
CA LYS A 2 -35.97 29.87 9.43
C LYS A 2 -35.81 28.36 9.21
N ASN A 3 -35.44 27.95 8.00
CA ASN A 3 -35.19 26.54 7.68
C ASN A 3 -33.77 26.18 8.12
N ILE A 4 -33.67 25.36 9.16
CA ILE A 4 -32.42 24.77 9.64
C ILE A 4 -32.15 23.52 8.79
N ILE A 5 -31.09 23.58 7.98
CA ILE A 5 -30.57 22.44 7.23
C ILE A 5 -29.72 21.61 8.19
N PHE A 6 -30.20 20.42 8.56
CA PHE A 6 -29.42 19.43 9.32
C PHE A 6 -28.36 18.80 8.39
N LEU A 7 -27.09 19.14 8.61
CA LEU A 7 -25.94 18.40 8.09
C LEU A 7 -25.74 17.13 8.91
N VAL A 8 -26.13 15.98 8.35
CA VAL A 8 -25.79 14.67 8.91
C VAL A 8 -24.35 14.33 8.50
N SER A 9 -23.39 14.68 9.35
CA SER A 9 -22.01 14.17 9.27
C SER A 9 -22.00 12.74 9.82
N SER A 10 -21.99 11.74 8.95
CA SER A 10 -21.88 10.34 9.34
C SER A 10 -20.40 9.99 9.53
N VAL A 11 -19.95 10.03 10.78
CA VAL A 11 -18.63 9.52 11.19
C VAL A 11 -18.76 8.02 11.42
N PHE A 12 -18.15 7.21 10.54
CA PHE A 12 -18.13 5.76 10.64
C PHE A 12 -16.98 5.35 11.58
N SER A 13 -17.29 5.07 12.85
CA SER A 13 -16.33 4.52 13.83
C SER A 13 -16.48 3.00 13.85
N VAL A 14 -15.44 2.29 13.41
CA VAL A 14 -15.44 0.82 13.33
C VAL A 14 -14.83 0.27 14.62
N THR A 15 -15.67 -0.26 15.51
CA THR A 15 -15.24 -0.93 16.74
C THR A 15 -15.02 -2.42 16.49
N PHE A 16 -13.79 -2.90 16.69
CA PHE A 16 -13.44 -4.32 16.58
C PHE A 16 -13.55 -5.02 17.94
N LEU A 17 -14.49 -5.97 18.05
CA LEU A 17 -14.54 -6.92 19.17
C LEU A 17 -13.44 -7.98 18.99
N SER A 18 -12.60 -8.14 20.01
CA SER A 18 -11.45 -9.04 20.01
C SER A 18 -11.88 -10.49 20.26
N ASN A 19 -12.01 -11.28 19.18
CA ASN A 19 -12.23 -12.73 19.31
C ASN A 19 -10.89 -13.47 19.41
N CYS A 20 -10.71 -14.28 20.45
CA CYS A 20 -9.51 -15.07 20.70
C CYS A 20 -9.52 -16.33 19.81
N GLY A 21 -8.96 -16.20 18.62
CA GLY A 21 -8.61 -17.25 17.67
C GLY A 21 -7.41 -16.76 16.87
N ARG A 22 -6.75 -17.62 16.06
CA ARG A 22 -5.61 -17.24 15.19
C ARG A 22 -5.75 -15.79 14.70
N PRO A 23 -4.74 -14.91 14.85
CA PRO A 23 -4.87 -13.50 14.50
C PRO A 23 -5.45 -13.38 13.09
N ALA A 24 -6.70 -12.95 13.00
CA ALA A 24 -7.40 -12.92 11.73
C ALA A 24 -6.68 -11.93 10.82
N ASP A 25 -6.40 -12.34 9.59
CA ASP A 25 -5.83 -11.45 8.58
C ASP A 25 -6.77 -10.24 8.40
N PRO A 26 -6.32 -9.01 8.69
CA PRO A 26 -7.18 -7.84 8.63
C PRO A 26 -7.70 -7.59 7.22
N VAL A 27 -6.95 -7.97 6.19
CA VAL A 27 -7.38 -7.81 4.80
C VAL A 27 -8.57 -8.72 4.52
N ASN A 28 -8.59 -9.95 5.03
CA ASN A 28 -9.75 -10.84 4.86
C ASN A 28 -11.01 -10.30 5.55
N SER A 29 -10.86 -9.66 6.71
CA SER A 29 -11.97 -8.98 7.39
C SER A 29 -12.49 -7.80 6.58
N LEU A 30 -11.60 -6.94 6.08
CA LEU A 30 -11.97 -5.80 5.25
C LEU A 30 -12.60 -6.23 3.92
N ILE A 31 -12.12 -7.31 3.29
CA ILE A 31 -12.72 -7.88 2.08
C ILE A 31 -14.18 -8.27 2.33
N ARG A 32 -14.49 -8.92 3.47
CA ARG A 32 -15.86 -9.32 3.81
C ARG A 32 -16.77 -8.10 3.93
N GLU A 33 -16.31 -7.03 4.57
CA GLU A 33 -17.06 -5.79 4.70
C GLU A 33 -17.26 -5.08 3.34
N LEU A 34 -16.18 -4.96 2.55
CA LEU A 34 -16.19 -4.25 1.28
C LEU A 34 -16.92 -5.00 0.17
N ASN A 35 -17.14 -6.30 0.31
CA ASN A 35 -17.87 -7.10 -0.68
C ASN A 35 -19.30 -6.61 -0.94
N ARG A 36 -19.90 -5.81 -0.05
CA ARG A 36 -21.21 -5.17 -0.26
C ARG A 36 -21.23 -4.16 -1.41
N TYR A 37 -20.10 -3.54 -1.73
CA TYR A 37 -20.01 -2.54 -2.80
C TYR A 37 -19.84 -3.20 -4.15
N PRO A 38 -20.48 -2.75 -5.24
CA PRO A 38 -20.25 -3.30 -6.58
C PRO A 38 -18.77 -3.27 -7.00
N GLU A 39 -18.04 -2.24 -6.57
CA GLU A 39 -16.61 -2.10 -6.83
C GLU A 39 -15.90 -1.62 -5.56
N TYR A 40 -14.70 -2.15 -5.29
CA TYR A 40 -13.82 -1.58 -4.27
C TYR A 40 -12.34 -1.77 -4.60
N THR A 41 -11.51 -0.91 -4.00
CA THR A 41 -10.05 -1.02 -3.99
C THR A 41 -9.57 -0.83 -2.57
N LEU A 42 -8.78 -1.78 -2.06
CA LEU A 42 -8.16 -1.71 -0.74
C LEU A 42 -6.65 -1.54 -0.90
N ILE A 43 -6.14 -0.40 -0.44
CA ILE A 43 -4.74 0.00 -0.60
C ILE A 43 -4.07 -0.02 0.78
N LEU A 44 -2.90 -0.64 0.90
CA LEU A 44 -2.11 -0.48 2.13
C LEU A 44 -1.53 0.93 2.15
N ASN A 45 -2.05 1.78 3.03
CA ASN A 45 -1.68 3.19 3.09
C ASN A 45 -0.38 3.43 3.85
N ASP A 46 -0.27 2.84 5.04
CA ASP A 46 0.85 3.05 5.95
C ASP A 46 0.98 1.85 6.91
N TYR A 47 2.13 1.75 7.57
CA TYR A 47 2.32 0.90 8.72
C TYR A 47 3.05 1.63 9.86
N ARG A 48 2.86 1.13 11.08
CA ARG A 48 3.57 1.61 12.27
C ARG A 48 4.10 0.41 13.03
N ILE A 49 5.27 0.58 13.65
CA ILE A 49 5.79 -0.37 14.62
C ILE A 49 6.10 0.44 15.87
N ASP A 50 5.51 0.02 16.99
CA ASP A 50 5.74 0.63 18.28
C ASP A 50 6.74 -0.25 19.03
N ASP A 51 7.94 0.29 19.27
CA ASP A 51 9.05 -0.41 19.91
C ASP A 51 8.90 -0.32 21.44
N GLY A 52 8.20 -1.29 22.04
CA GLY A 52 8.11 -1.49 23.50
C GLY A 52 9.05 -2.58 24.00
N PHE A 53 8.71 -3.26 25.10
CA PHE A 53 9.40 -4.49 25.53
C PHE A 53 9.26 -5.61 24.48
N PHE A 54 8.12 -5.62 23.77
CA PHE A 54 7.89 -6.36 22.53
C PHE A 54 7.45 -5.38 21.44
N ALA A 55 7.77 -5.69 20.19
CA ALA A 55 7.35 -4.87 19.05
C ALA A 55 5.87 -5.11 18.73
N ASP A 56 5.10 -4.03 18.65
CA ASP A 56 3.71 -4.05 18.20
C ASP A 56 3.59 -3.55 16.76
N TYR A 57 2.93 -4.33 15.91
CA TYR A 57 2.81 -4.06 14.48
C TYR A 57 1.41 -3.55 14.14
N PHE A 58 1.34 -2.47 13.36
CA PHE A 58 0.07 -1.87 12.94
C PHE A 58 0.06 -1.62 11.43
N LEU A 59 -1.08 -1.90 10.79
CA LEU A 59 -1.35 -1.59 9.40
C LEU A 59 -2.49 -0.57 9.31
N GLN A 60 -2.44 0.29 8.30
CA GLN A 60 -3.52 1.20 7.95
C GLN A 60 -3.80 1.10 6.45
N PHE A 61 -5.07 1.06 6.10
CA PHE A 61 -5.55 0.92 4.73
C PHE A 61 -6.41 2.11 4.30
N ASP A 62 -6.30 2.47 3.02
CA ASP A 62 -7.28 3.30 2.33
C ASP A 62 -8.24 2.39 1.55
N ALA A 63 -9.53 2.70 1.58
CA ALA A 63 -10.56 2.01 0.82
C ALA A 63 -11.23 2.99 -0.14
N LEU A 64 -11.17 2.69 -1.44
CA LEU A 64 -12.00 3.31 -2.45
C LEU A 64 -13.19 2.39 -2.71
N THR A 65 -14.41 2.92 -2.66
CA THR A 65 -15.63 2.14 -2.92
C THR A 65 -16.48 2.85 -3.96
N ALA A 66 -17.16 2.08 -4.82
CA ALA A 66 -18.19 2.61 -5.70
C ALA A 66 -19.57 2.22 -5.16
N SER A 67 -20.49 3.18 -5.15
CA SER A 67 -21.91 2.94 -4.89
C SER A 67 -22.71 3.31 -6.13
N SER A 68 -23.74 2.53 -6.45
CA SER A 68 -24.68 2.90 -7.51
C SER A 68 -25.67 3.90 -6.95
N LYS A 69 -25.80 5.06 -7.60
CA LYS A 69 -26.85 6.03 -7.31
C LYS A 69 -27.52 6.41 -8.62
N ARG A 70 -28.85 6.34 -8.64
CA ARG A 70 -29.64 6.86 -9.74
C ARG A 70 -29.72 8.38 -9.62
N ILE A 71 -29.21 9.09 -10.61
CA ILE A 71 -29.26 10.55 -10.72
C ILE A 71 -29.97 10.86 -12.03
N ASP A 72 -31.07 11.59 -11.99
CA ASP A 72 -31.87 11.98 -13.16
C ASP A 72 -32.24 10.80 -14.09
N GLY A 73 -32.55 9.64 -13.49
CA GLY A 73 -32.92 8.43 -14.22
C GLY A 73 -31.74 7.63 -14.79
N VAL A 74 -30.50 8.07 -14.61
CA VAL A 74 -29.28 7.39 -15.05
C VAL A 74 -28.56 6.76 -13.86
N ASP A 75 -28.25 5.47 -13.96
CA ASP A 75 -27.46 4.77 -12.94
C ASP A 75 -25.99 5.21 -13.02
N SER A 76 -25.56 5.98 -12.03
CA SER A 76 -24.22 6.54 -11.94
C SER A 76 -23.43 5.90 -10.81
N LEU A 77 -22.12 5.73 -11.02
CA LEU A 77 -21.21 5.26 -9.97
C LEU A 77 -20.64 6.45 -9.21
N ILE A 78 -20.90 6.46 -7.90
CA ILE A 78 -20.33 7.46 -6.99
C ILE A 78 -19.21 6.79 -6.21
N TYR A 79 -18.02 7.37 -6.34
CA TYR A 79 -16.83 6.94 -5.65
C TYR A 79 -16.68 7.65 -4.31
N SER A 80 -16.37 6.88 -3.27
CA SER A 80 -16.04 7.40 -1.94
C SER A 80 -14.74 6.80 -1.44
N GLN A 81 -13.91 7.63 -0.82
CA GLN A 81 -12.66 7.22 -0.18
C GLN A 81 -12.83 7.24 1.34
N GLY A 82 -12.38 6.18 1.98
CA GLY A 82 -12.26 6.07 3.42
C GLY A 82 -10.87 5.61 3.81
N LYS A 83 -10.51 5.86 5.07
CA LYS A 83 -9.29 5.36 5.68
C LYS A 83 -9.67 4.60 6.94
N THR A 84 -9.01 3.47 7.14
CA THR A 84 -9.19 2.64 8.33
C THR A 84 -8.43 3.22 9.52
N ASP A 85 -8.86 2.88 10.73
CA ASP A 85 -8.04 3.05 11.92
C ASP A 85 -6.77 2.18 11.86
N TRP A 86 -5.84 2.43 12.78
CA TRP A 86 -4.67 1.57 12.92
C TRP A 86 -5.08 0.20 13.43
N ILE A 87 -4.85 -0.83 12.61
CA ILE A 87 -5.19 -2.22 12.95
C ILE A 87 -3.93 -2.92 13.46
N LYS A 88 -3.94 -3.33 14.73
CA LYS A 88 -2.88 -4.14 15.32
C LYS A 88 -2.87 -5.53 14.68
N VAL A 89 -1.70 -6.01 14.28
CA VAL A 89 -1.52 -7.30 13.59
C VAL A 89 -0.38 -8.11 14.22
N SER A 90 -0.36 -9.41 13.91
CA SER A 90 0.81 -10.23 14.24
C SER A 90 2.01 -9.85 13.36
N GLU A 91 3.22 -10.16 13.83
CA GLU A 91 4.45 -10.02 13.04
C GLU A 91 4.36 -10.78 11.71
N THR A 92 3.82 -12.00 11.72
CA THR A 92 3.68 -12.82 10.51
C THR A 92 2.76 -12.18 9.46
N THR A 93 1.70 -11.50 9.92
CA THR A 93 0.80 -10.73 9.06
C THR A 93 1.51 -9.48 8.57
N PHE A 94 2.23 -8.78 9.44
CA PHE A 94 2.99 -7.59 9.09
C PHE A 94 4.03 -7.88 7.99
N SER A 95 4.87 -8.89 8.16
CA SER A 95 5.90 -9.28 7.18
C SER A 95 5.33 -9.64 5.80
N ARG A 96 4.08 -10.10 5.75
CA ARG A 96 3.38 -10.35 4.48
C ARG A 96 3.07 -9.06 3.73
N TYR A 97 2.74 -7.99 4.45
CA TYR A 97 2.22 -6.75 3.88
C TYR A 97 3.23 -5.61 3.82
N GLU A 98 4.29 -5.65 4.62
CA GLU A 98 5.21 -4.51 4.81
C GLU A 98 5.89 -4.01 3.53
N HIS A 99 5.90 -4.81 2.45
CA HIS A 99 6.46 -4.45 1.15
C HIS A 99 5.46 -3.78 0.21
N TYR A 100 4.17 -3.79 0.55
CA TYR A 100 3.07 -3.35 -0.32
C TYR A 100 2.53 -1.96 0.01
N VAL A 101 3.27 -1.13 0.76
CA VAL A 101 2.78 0.23 1.06
C VAL A 101 2.64 1.02 -0.24
N GLY A 102 1.49 1.67 -0.39
CA GLY A 102 1.05 2.35 -1.60
C GLY A 102 0.48 1.42 -2.68
N MET A 103 0.31 0.12 -2.40
CA MET A 103 -0.23 -0.85 -3.34
C MET A 103 -1.62 -1.33 -2.94
N VAL A 104 -2.41 -1.71 -3.96
CA VAL A 104 -3.67 -2.44 -3.80
C VAL A 104 -3.34 -3.84 -3.31
N VAL A 105 -3.91 -4.23 -2.17
CA VAL A 105 -3.77 -5.58 -1.58
C VAL A 105 -5.01 -6.43 -1.82
N SER A 106 -6.12 -5.81 -2.21
CA SER A 106 -7.34 -6.48 -2.64
C SER A 106 -8.21 -5.51 -3.44
N SER A 107 -8.94 -6.04 -4.42
CA SER A 107 -9.93 -5.27 -5.17
C SER A 107 -11.06 -6.14 -5.69
N LYS A 108 -12.16 -5.47 -6.05
CA LYS A 108 -13.26 -6.04 -6.82
C LYS A 108 -13.66 -5.04 -7.89
N ASN A 109 -13.66 -5.48 -9.14
CA ASN A 109 -14.09 -4.72 -10.30
C ASN A 109 -15.60 -4.89 -10.54
N LEU A 110 -16.21 -4.01 -11.35
CA LEU A 110 -17.65 -4.09 -11.71
C LEU A 110 -18.05 -5.38 -12.42
N ASP A 111 -17.13 -6.02 -13.12
CA ASP A 111 -17.33 -7.34 -13.76
C ASP A 111 -17.29 -8.50 -12.76
N GLY A 112 -17.12 -8.21 -11.47
CA GLY A 112 -17.00 -9.19 -10.40
C GLY A 112 -15.59 -9.76 -10.22
N THR A 113 -14.64 -9.41 -11.09
CA THR A 113 -13.26 -9.89 -10.99
C THR A 113 -12.63 -9.37 -9.70
N LYS A 114 -12.08 -10.28 -8.89
CA LYS A 114 -11.42 -9.94 -7.63
C LYS A 114 -9.91 -10.15 -7.71
N THR A 115 -9.18 -9.48 -6.83
CA THR A 115 -7.77 -9.77 -6.54
C THR A 115 -7.63 -10.10 -5.07
N GLY A 116 -6.75 -11.06 -4.78
CA GLY A 116 -6.46 -11.50 -3.42
C GLY A 116 -5.17 -10.90 -2.85
N THR A 117 -4.93 -11.23 -1.59
CA THR A 117 -3.81 -10.72 -0.75
C THR A 117 -2.40 -10.99 -1.30
N HIS A 118 -2.26 -11.95 -2.21
CA HIS A 118 -0.99 -12.34 -2.82
C HIS A 118 -0.72 -11.64 -4.16
N GLN A 119 -1.73 -11.02 -4.75
CA GLN A 119 -1.65 -10.38 -6.06
C GLN A 119 -1.61 -8.86 -5.89
N ALA A 120 -0.72 -8.34 -5.05
CA ALA A 120 -0.66 -6.90 -4.83
C ALA A 120 -0.23 -6.15 -6.10
N PHE A 121 -0.83 -4.99 -6.40
CA PHE A 121 -0.51 -4.22 -7.60
C PHE A 121 -0.68 -2.70 -7.39
N PRO A 122 -0.19 -1.85 -8.30
CA PRO A 122 -0.29 -0.41 -8.13
C PRO A 122 -1.74 0.08 -8.26
N PRO A 123 -2.19 1.07 -7.46
CA PRO A 123 -3.50 1.67 -7.63
C PRO A 123 -3.73 2.12 -9.08
N GLY A 124 -4.99 2.13 -9.53
CA GLY A 124 -5.34 2.56 -10.89
C GLY A 124 -5.20 1.50 -11.98
N TYR A 125 -4.26 0.54 -11.86
CA TYR A 125 -4.04 -0.48 -12.90
C TYR A 125 -5.30 -1.30 -13.19
N GLN A 126 -6.12 -1.64 -12.20
CA GLN A 126 -7.33 -2.43 -12.41
C GLN A 126 -8.37 -1.81 -13.37
N TYR A 127 -8.25 -0.52 -13.66
CA TYR A 127 -9.12 0.23 -14.56
C TYR A 127 -8.53 0.42 -15.96
N VAL A 128 -7.22 0.20 -16.11
CA VAL A 128 -6.51 0.37 -17.37
C VAL A 128 -6.98 -0.69 -18.37
N GLY A 129 -7.16 -0.29 -19.63
CA GLY A 129 -7.63 -1.19 -20.69
C GLY A 129 -9.14 -1.42 -20.72
N ASN A 130 -9.90 -0.90 -19.74
CA ASN A 130 -11.35 -0.95 -19.75
C ASN A 130 -11.93 0.36 -20.31
N SER A 131 -12.61 0.28 -21.45
CA SER A 131 -13.16 1.43 -22.18
C SER A 131 -14.18 2.25 -21.40
N ARG A 132 -14.76 1.69 -20.32
CA ARG A 132 -15.65 2.45 -19.42
C ARG A 132 -14.91 3.59 -18.71
N TYR A 133 -13.63 3.42 -18.42
CA TYR A 133 -12.86 4.34 -17.58
C TYR A 133 -11.94 5.26 -18.38
N GLY A 134 -11.69 4.95 -19.64
CA GLY A 134 -10.71 5.68 -20.43
C GLY A 134 -10.38 5.03 -21.77
N SER A 135 -9.32 5.54 -22.39
CA SER A 135 -8.80 5.02 -23.65
C SER A 135 -7.27 5.14 -23.73
N TRP A 136 -6.67 4.45 -24.70
CA TRP A 136 -5.27 4.65 -25.02
C TRP A 136 -5.10 5.93 -25.83
N GLY A 137 -4.37 6.90 -25.29
CA GLY A 137 -4.07 8.15 -25.98
C GLY A 137 -3.00 7.98 -27.07
N ALA A 138 -2.86 8.98 -27.93
CA ALA A 138 -1.91 8.99 -29.05
C ALA A 138 -0.45 8.73 -28.65
N GLY A 139 -0.05 9.06 -27.41
CA GLY A 139 1.28 8.79 -26.88
C GLY A 139 1.49 7.38 -26.30
N GLY A 140 0.53 6.46 -26.46
CA GLY A 140 0.65 5.08 -25.95
C GLY A 140 0.41 4.92 -24.45
N PHE A 141 -0.11 5.96 -23.79
CA PHE A 141 -0.46 5.96 -22.37
C PHE A 141 -1.97 5.89 -22.19
N TRP A 142 -2.40 5.21 -21.12
CA TRP A 142 -3.81 5.21 -20.72
C TRP A 142 -4.24 6.61 -20.25
N GLN A 143 -5.43 7.03 -20.68
CA GLN A 143 -6.05 8.30 -20.31
C GLN A 143 -7.42 8.02 -19.71
N PHE A 144 -7.59 8.40 -18.45
CA PHE A 144 -8.89 8.32 -17.78
C PHE A 144 -9.84 9.40 -18.31
N TYR A 145 -11.12 9.08 -18.47
CA TYR A 145 -12.14 10.09 -18.70
C TYR A 145 -12.24 11.04 -17.50
N GLY A 146 -12.65 12.29 -17.74
CA GLY A 146 -12.64 13.35 -16.73
C GLY A 146 -13.36 12.98 -15.43
N GLN A 147 -14.49 12.25 -15.51
CA GLN A 147 -15.22 11.79 -14.33
C GLN A 147 -14.44 10.80 -13.45
N TYR A 148 -13.34 10.25 -13.94
CA TYR A 148 -12.45 9.33 -13.22
C TYR A 148 -11.07 9.95 -12.94
N ALA A 149 -10.93 11.28 -12.94
CA ALA A 149 -9.68 11.97 -12.63
C ALA A 149 -9.08 11.56 -11.27
N LEU A 150 -9.95 11.20 -10.31
CA LEU A 150 -9.60 10.55 -9.04
C LEU A 150 -8.65 9.34 -9.22
N MET A 151 -8.86 8.51 -10.24
CA MET A 151 -8.03 7.31 -10.48
C MET A 151 -6.60 7.70 -10.86
N SER A 152 -6.43 8.80 -11.58
CA SER A 152 -5.13 9.39 -11.87
C SER A 152 -4.44 9.91 -10.61
N GLN A 153 -5.20 10.47 -9.67
CA GLN A 153 -4.68 10.92 -8.38
C GLN A 153 -4.25 9.74 -7.49
N LEU A 154 -4.98 8.63 -7.49
CA LEU A 154 -4.60 7.40 -6.77
C LEU A 154 -3.27 6.83 -7.24
N MET A 155 -2.96 6.99 -8.53
CA MET A 155 -1.66 6.64 -9.11
C MET A 155 -0.53 7.62 -8.76
N GLY A 156 -0.81 8.70 -8.03
CA GLY A 156 0.15 9.77 -7.76
C GLY A 156 0.65 10.49 -9.02
N GLY A 157 -0.15 10.51 -10.09
CA GLY A 157 0.26 11.07 -11.38
C GLY A 157 1.12 10.15 -12.24
N TRP A 158 1.26 8.86 -11.89
CA TRP A 158 1.91 7.89 -12.77
C TRP A 158 1.07 7.64 -14.02
N ARG A 159 1.74 7.58 -15.18
CA ARG A 159 1.11 7.30 -16.48
C ARG A 159 1.41 5.86 -16.87
N VAL A 160 0.37 5.06 -17.07
CA VAL A 160 0.52 3.65 -17.44
C VAL A 160 0.67 3.54 -18.95
N GLY A 161 1.85 3.08 -19.40
CA GLY A 161 2.09 2.74 -20.80
C GLY A 161 1.55 1.36 -21.17
N ARG A 162 1.38 1.11 -22.47
CA ARG A 162 0.89 -0.20 -22.96
C ARG A 162 1.78 -1.37 -22.57
N THR A 163 3.10 -1.20 -22.59
CA THR A 163 4.06 -2.23 -22.16
C THR A 163 3.91 -2.54 -20.68
N ASP A 164 3.91 -1.52 -19.82
CA ASP A 164 3.71 -1.67 -18.38
C ASP A 164 2.39 -2.38 -18.05
N TRP A 165 1.34 -2.07 -18.81
CA TRP A 165 0.04 -2.70 -18.67
C TRP A 165 0.06 -4.19 -19.03
N ASN A 166 0.74 -4.55 -20.12
CA ASN A 166 0.89 -5.94 -20.52
C ASN A 166 1.68 -6.72 -19.46
N ASP A 167 2.79 -6.18 -18.96
CA ASP A 167 3.59 -6.80 -17.90
C ASP A 167 2.77 -7.03 -16.62
N TYR A 168 1.94 -6.05 -16.24
CA TYR A 168 1.01 -6.20 -15.13
C TYR A 168 0.04 -7.35 -15.36
N ARG A 169 -0.60 -7.39 -16.53
CA ARG A 169 -1.59 -8.43 -16.87
C ARG A 169 -0.96 -9.82 -16.84
N ASP A 170 0.25 -9.96 -17.36
CA ASP A 170 1.00 -11.22 -17.38
C ASP A 170 1.45 -11.63 -15.98
N THR A 171 1.85 -10.67 -15.13
CA THR A 171 2.17 -10.94 -13.73
C THR A 171 0.93 -11.37 -12.95
N ARG A 172 -0.21 -10.70 -13.19
CA ARG A 172 -1.48 -11.00 -12.56
C ARG A 172 -2.01 -12.37 -12.95
N SER A 173 -1.91 -12.76 -14.23
CA SER A 173 -2.34 -14.08 -14.70
C SER A 173 -1.52 -15.22 -14.08
N ARG A 174 -0.26 -14.96 -13.73
CA ARG A 174 0.61 -15.88 -12.97
C ARG A 174 0.39 -15.84 -11.45
N GLY A 175 -0.54 -15.03 -10.96
CA GLY A 175 -0.83 -14.92 -9.53
C GLY A 175 0.19 -14.11 -8.72
N GLY A 176 1.08 -13.36 -9.37
CA GLY A 176 2.15 -12.61 -8.71
C GLY A 176 1.76 -11.17 -8.32
N ALA A 177 2.53 -10.60 -7.39
CA ALA A 177 2.48 -9.17 -7.10
C ALA A 177 3.28 -8.38 -8.15
N TYR A 178 2.72 -7.28 -8.64
CA TYR A 178 3.34 -6.42 -9.65
C TYR A 178 3.74 -5.07 -9.05
N PHE A 179 5.02 -4.73 -9.10
CA PHE A 179 5.56 -3.50 -8.50
C PHE A 179 5.82 -2.37 -9.52
N GLY A 180 5.31 -2.52 -10.75
CA GLY A 180 5.64 -1.60 -11.85
C GLY A 180 7.00 -1.89 -12.50
N PRO A 181 7.33 -1.15 -13.56
CA PRO A 181 8.65 -1.21 -14.19
C PRO A 181 9.74 -0.80 -13.19
N LYS A 182 10.95 -1.32 -13.39
CA LYS A 182 12.12 -0.93 -12.59
C LYS A 182 12.83 0.24 -13.25
N LYS A 183 13.23 1.23 -12.44
CA LYS A 183 14.09 2.34 -12.86
C LYS A 183 15.31 2.38 -11.95
N ASN A 184 16.50 2.29 -12.54
CA ASN A 184 17.78 2.22 -11.81
C ASN A 184 17.79 1.13 -10.71
N GLY A 185 17.27 -0.06 -11.03
CA GLY A 185 17.18 -1.19 -10.11
C GLY A 185 16.09 -1.09 -9.02
N ARG A 186 15.40 0.05 -8.90
CA ARG A 186 14.30 0.26 -7.95
C ARG A 186 12.96 0.03 -8.64
N SER A 187 12.03 -0.64 -7.96
CA SER A 187 10.65 -0.74 -8.43
C SER A 187 9.98 0.64 -8.44
N THR A 188 9.00 0.82 -9.31
CA THR A 188 8.20 2.06 -9.33
C THR A 188 7.29 2.14 -8.11
N PHE A 189 6.65 1.05 -7.71
CA PHE A 189 5.67 1.00 -6.61
C PHE A 189 6.10 0.09 -5.45
N GLY A 190 5.29 0.05 -4.40
CA GLY A 190 5.56 -0.67 -3.14
C GLY A 190 6.36 0.16 -2.15
N THR A 191 6.65 -0.40 -0.99
CA THR A 191 7.23 0.34 0.15
C THR A 191 8.50 1.11 -0.16
N ARG A 192 9.34 0.59 -1.07
CA ARG A 192 10.61 1.20 -1.50
C ARG A 192 10.51 1.86 -2.88
N GLY A 193 9.32 1.91 -3.44
CA GLY A 193 9.04 2.36 -4.79
C GLY A 193 9.27 3.86 -4.98
N ILE A 194 9.77 4.25 -6.14
CA ILE A 194 10.01 5.65 -6.52
C ILE A 194 8.72 6.47 -6.45
N GLN A 195 7.59 5.89 -6.84
CA GLN A 195 6.30 6.54 -6.85
C GLN A 195 5.66 6.60 -5.46
N THR A 196 5.94 5.61 -4.62
CA THR A 196 5.54 5.63 -3.20
C THR A 196 6.27 6.74 -2.45
N GLU A 197 7.57 6.91 -2.71
CA GLU A 197 8.37 8.02 -2.17
C GLU A 197 7.77 9.40 -2.50
N LYS A 198 7.31 9.58 -3.74
CA LYS A 198 6.67 10.83 -4.19
C LYS A 198 5.26 11.04 -3.63
N SER A 199 4.43 10.00 -3.66
CA SER A 199 3.02 10.10 -3.25
C SER A 199 2.83 10.05 -1.73
N ARG A 200 3.79 9.51 -0.98
CA ARG A 200 3.71 9.29 0.48
C ARG A 200 5.01 9.70 1.19
N PRO A 201 5.39 10.99 1.15
CA PRO A 201 6.67 11.47 1.68
C PRO A 201 6.80 11.27 3.20
N ALA A 202 5.71 11.45 3.97
CA ALA A 202 5.71 11.26 5.42
C ALA A 202 6.02 9.81 5.81
N PHE A 203 5.39 8.84 5.14
CA PHE A 203 5.68 7.42 5.31
C PHE A 203 7.14 7.12 4.96
N PHE A 204 7.59 7.58 3.79
CA PHE A 204 8.93 7.27 3.29
C PHE A 204 10.02 7.80 4.22
N LYS A 205 9.84 9.02 4.75
CA LYS A 205 10.74 9.62 5.76
C LYS A 205 10.85 8.73 7.01
N LYS A 206 9.70 8.30 7.56
CA LYS A 206 9.63 7.39 8.71
C LYS A 206 10.31 6.05 8.42
N HIS A 207 10.04 5.46 7.25
CA HIS A 207 10.65 4.21 6.80
C HIS A 207 12.17 4.32 6.73
N GLN A 208 12.69 5.39 6.12
CA GLN A 208 14.12 5.60 5.97
C GLN A 208 14.83 5.86 7.31
N GLN A 209 14.22 6.66 8.20
CA GLN A 209 14.75 6.90 9.55
C GLN A 209 14.91 5.60 10.32
N ARG A 210 13.91 4.71 10.27
CA ARG A 210 13.98 3.40 10.93
C ARG A 210 15.04 2.49 10.34
N ARG A 211 15.16 2.46 9.01
CA ARG A 211 16.21 1.69 8.33
C ARG A 211 17.61 2.18 8.71
N ASN A 212 17.80 3.50 8.79
CA ASN A 212 19.06 4.10 9.22
C ASN A 212 19.36 3.77 10.70
N ALA A 213 18.36 3.87 11.58
CA ALA A 213 18.51 3.49 12.99
C ALA A 213 18.91 2.01 13.15
N PHE A 214 18.30 1.11 12.37
CA PHE A 214 18.68 -0.29 12.34
C PHE A 214 20.12 -0.50 11.83
N SER A 215 20.48 0.15 10.72
CA SER A 215 21.83 0.11 10.16
C SER A 215 22.88 0.59 11.16
N ASN A 216 22.59 1.67 11.89
CA ASN A 216 23.48 2.20 12.93
C ASN A 216 23.65 1.21 14.09
N ARG A 217 22.56 0.56 14.54
CA ARG A 217 22.63 -0.50 15.57
C ARG A 217 23.49 -1.68 15.13
N VAL A 218 23.34 -2.13 13.88
CA VAL A 218 24.14 -3.23 13.32
C VAL A 218 25.60 -2.83 13.17
N SER A 219 25.88 -1.65 12.61
CA SER A 219 27.23 -1.11 12.47
C SER A 219 27.94 -0.97 13.82
N ASN A 220 27.26 -0.48 14.85
CA ASN A 220 27.84 -0.33 16.18
C ASN A 220 28.17 -1.70 16.83
N ARG A 221 27.37 -2.74 16.56
CA ARG A 221 27.66 -4.11 17.04
C ARG A 221 28.79 -4.78 16.24
N MET A 222 28.85 -4.59 14.92
CA MET A 222 29.91 -5.14 14.07
C MET A 222 31.23 -4.37 14.19
N GLY A 223 31.19 -3.07 14.48
CA GLY A 223 32.36 -2.23 14.73
C GLY A 223 33.08 -2.61 16.02
N GLN A 224 32.36 -3.08 17.04
CA GLN A 224 32.97 -3.67 18.25
C GLN A 224 33.67 -5.02 17.96
N ALA A 225 33.14 -5.83 17.03
CA ALA A 225 33.75 -7.12 16.67
C ALA A 225 35.07 -7.00 15.89
N ARG A 226 35.39 -5.81 15.33
CA ARG A 226 36.65 -5.55 14.63
C ARG A 226 37.78 -5.02 15.52
N ASN A 227 37.53 -4.77 16.81
CA ASN A 227 38.54 -4.29 17.77
C ASN A 227 39.04 -5.35 18.76
N THR A 228 38.63 -6.63 18.63
CA THR A 228 39.09 -7.72 19.50
C THR A 228 40.20 -8.61 18.92
N SER A 229 40.83 -8.22 17.80
CA SER A 229 42.12 -8.81 17.37
C SER A 229 43.28 -7.91 17.80
N SER A 230 43.40 -7.65 19.11
CA SER A 230 44.67 -7.26 19.75
C SER A 230 45.30 -8.53 20.34
N TRP A 231 45.84 -9.38 19.47
CA TRP A 231 46.74 -10.45 19.86
C TRP A 231 48.17 -9.98 19.65
N GLY A 232 48.72 -9.40 20.71
CA GLY A 232 50.13 -9.48 21.13
C GLY A 232 51.22 -9.18 20.10
N ASN A 233 51.68 -7.92 20.07
CA ASN A 233 53.10 -7.61 19.85
C ASN A 233 53.68 -7.05 21.16
N ARG A 234 54.04 -7.95 22.08
CA ARG A 234 54.98 -7.63 23.17
C ARG A 234 56.39 -7.74 22.60
N THR A 235 56.94 -6.62 22.16
CA THR A 235 58.38 -6.50 21.86
C THR A 235 59.14 -6.35 23.18
N SER A 236 59.62 -7.46 23.73
CA SER A 236 60.67 -7.47 24.76
C SER A 236 62.01 -7.15 24.09
N ARG A 237 62.52 -5.93 24.29
CA ARG A 237 63.91 -5.58 23.94
C ARG A 237 64.74 -5.55 25.22
N PHE A 238 65.48 -6.63 25.44
CA PHE A 238 66.57 -6.74 26.41
C PHE A 238 67.72 -5.82 26.02
N GLY A 239 68.32 -5.18 27.02
CA GLY A 239 69.50 -4.34 26.88
C GLY A 239 70.78 -5.14 26.57
N LYS A 240 71.74 -4.41 26.00
CA LYS A 240 73.17 -4.65 26.06
C LYS A 240 73.84 -3.30 26.28
#